data_AF-A0A9N9K3M3-F1
#
_entry.id   AF-A0A9N9K3M3-F1
#
_cell.length_a   1.000
_cell.length_b   1.000
_cell.length_c   1.000
_cell.angle_alpha   90.00
_cell.angle_beta   90.00
_cell.angle_gamma   90.00
#
_symmetry.space_group_name_H-M   'P 1'
#
loop_
_entity.id
_entity.type
_entity.pdbx_description
1 polymer ?
#
loop_
_entity_poly.entity_id
_entity_poly.type
_entity_poly.pdbx_seq_one_letter_code
_entity_poly.pdbx_strand_id
1 'polypeptide(L)'
;AWNPADIKKMALPPCHIMAQFYVHNEDKTTKKRSLSCHLYQRSGDMGLGVPFNIASYALFTHMIAHVTETSANELILSIGDAHVYKNHVEGLQLQVKRTPRMFPKIAFKSKKDRLEDFVFTDFVLSDYKPHDKIKLEIS
;
A
#
# COMPACT_ATOMS: atom_id res chain seq x y z
N ALA A 1 12.44 7.51 4.65
CA ALA A 1 12.79 6.62 5.76
C ALA A 1 14.28 6.25 5.78
N TRP A 2 14.97 6.28 4.64
CA TRP A 2 16.39 5.95 4.55
C TRP A 2 17.29 7.04 5.16
N ASN A 3 17.93 6.76 6.30
CA ASN A 3 18.93 7.64 6.90
C ASN A 3 20.27 6.89 7.08
N PRO A 4 21.27 7.10 6.20
CA PRO A 4 22.56 6.42 6.26
C PRO A 4 23.27 6.48 7.62
N ALA A 5 23.17 7.63 8.32
CA ALA A 5 23.81 7.82 9.62
C ALA A 5 23.19 6.95 10.73
N ASP A 6 21.92 6.58 10.58
CA ASP A 6 21.15 5.83 11.58
C ASP A 6 20.93 4.36 11.20
N ILE A 7 21.32 3.90 10.00
CA ILE A 7 21.10 2.51 9.56
C ILE A 7 21.59 1.49 10.60
N LYS A 8 22.77 1.74 11.20
CA LYS A 8 23.37 0.83 12.20
C LYS A 8 22.63 0.80 13.54
N LYS A 9 21.74 1.76 13.79
CA LYS A 9 20.94 1.87 15.02
C LYS A 9 19.55 1.23 14.87
N MET A 10 19.12 0.93 13.65
CA MET A 10 17.79 0.41 13.36
C MET A 10 17.75 -1.12 13.56
N ALA A 11 16.69 -1.64 14.18
CA ALA A 11 16.48 -3.09 14.29
C ALA A 11 16.40 -3.78 12.93
N LEU A 12 15.81 -3.08 11.94
CA LEU A 12 15.78 -3.50 10.54
C LEU A 12 15.85 -2.26 9.64
N PRO A 13 16.75 -2.20 8.65
CA PRO A 13 16.79 -1.09 7.70
C PRO A 13 15.49 -1.01 6.88
N PRO A 14 14.97 0.20 6.57
CA PRO A 14 13.67 0.35 5.92
C PRO A 14 13.58 -0.38 4.59
N CYS A 15 12.49 -1.12 4.35
CA CYS A 15 12.23 -1.78 3.06
C CYS A 15 11.63 -0.80 2.04
N HIS A 16 10.60 -0.05 2.43
CA HIS A 16 10.00 1.04 1.66
C HIS A 16 10.72 2.37 1.99
N ILE A 17 11.67 2.75 1.14
CA ILE A 17 12.68 3.75 1.53
C ILE A 17 12.20 5.19 1.32
N MET A 18 11.41 5.41 0.27
CA MET A 18 10.98 6.72 -0.21
C MET A 18 9.64 6.61 -0.94
N ALA A 19 8.77 7.60 -0.74
CA ALA A 19 7.57 7.79 -1.54
C ALA A 19 7.55 9.22 -2.09
N GLN A 20 7.16 9.37 -3.34
CA GLN A 20 6.96 10.64 -4.03
C GLN A 20 5.47 10.80 -4.32
N PHE A 21 4.94 11.98 -4.06
CA PHE A 21 3.54 12.32 -4.35
C PHE A 21 3.47 13.31 -5.51
N TYR A 22 2.44 13.18 -6.34
CA TYR A 22 2.22 14.04 -7.49
C TYR A 22 0.76 14.46 -7.58
N VAL A 23 0.51 15.76 -7.73
CA VAL A 23 -0.84 16.34 -7.86
C VAL A 23 -1.13 16.61 -9.33
N HIS A 24 -2.21 16.00 -9.84
CA HIS A 24 -2.76 16.26 -11.15
C HIS A 24 -3.79 17.39 -11.08
N ASN A 25 -3.78 18.30 -12.06
CA ASN A 25 -4.71 19.43 -12.08
C ASN A 25 -6.17 19.02 -12.33
N GLU A 26 -6.39 18.00 -13.16
CA GLU A 26 -7.72 17.49 -13.47
C GLU A 26 -7.67 15.97 -13.67
N ASP A 27 -8.35 15.28 -12.77
CA ASP A 27 -8.64 13.86 -12.88
C ASP A 27 -9.69 13.62 -13.97
N LYS A 28 -9.37 12.76 -14.94
CA LYS A 28 -10.23 12.51 -16.11
C LYS A 28 -11.60 11.98 -15.74
N THR A 29 -11.73 11.32 -14.58
CA THR A 29 -12.97 10.70 -14.10
C THR A 29 -13.77 11.60 -13.15
N THR A 30 -13.10 12.23 -12.18
CA THR A 30 -13.78 12.97 -11.10
C THR A 30 -13.83 14.47 -11.34
N LYS A 31 -13.12 15.01 -12.35
CA LYS A 31 -13.01 16.45 -12.64
C LYS A 31 -12.48 17.29 -11.47
N LYS A 32 -11.81 16.62 -10.52
CA LYS A 32 -11.14 17.22 -9.36
C LYS A 32 -9.63 17.07 -9.52
N ARG A 33 -8.85 17.85 -8.77
CA ARG A 33 -7.43 17.56 -8.59
C ARG A 33 -7.27 16.15 -8.00
N SER A 34 -6.27 15.40 -8.44
CA SER A 34 -5.99 14.07 -7.91
C SER A 34 -4.55 13.87 -7.49
N LEU A 35 -4.31 12.93 -6.59
CA LEU A 35 -3.03 12.63 -5.99
C LEU A 35 -2.60 11.21 -6.35
N SER A 36 -1.44 11.08 -7.00
CA SER A 36 -0.76 9.81 -7.20
C SER A 36 0.42 9.66 -6.24
N CYS A 37 0.76 8.42 -5.91
CA CYS A 37 1.92 8.07 -5.10
C CYS A 37 2.83 7.10 -5.87
N HIS A 38 4.13 7.39 -5.89
CA HIS A 38 5.17 6.47 -6.33
C HIS A 38 5.98 6.03 -5.14
N LEU A 39 6.04 4.72 -4.89
CA LEU A 39 6.78 4.08 -3.82
C LEU A 39 8.00 3.39 -4.40
N TYR A 40 9.18 3.68 -3.85
CA TYR A 40 10.37 2.84 -4.07
C TYR A 40 10.63 1.94 -2.86
N GLN A 41 10.67 0.63 -3.12
CA GLN A 41 10.93 -0.41 -2.14
C GLN A 41 12.22 -1.14 -2.51
N ARG A 42 13.25 -1.05 -1.66
CA ARG A 42 14.57 -1.65 -1.97
C ARG A 42 14.54 -3.18 -2.01
N SER A 43 13.64 -3.78 -1.24
CA SER A 43 13.53 -5.23 -1.04
C SER A 43 12.06 -5.57 -0.77
N GLY A 44 11.50 -6.42 -1.63
CA GLY A 44 10.09 -6.79 -1.65
C GLY A 44 9.91 -8.29 -1.53
N ASP A 45 9.54 -8.72 -0.33
CA ASP A 45 8.99 -10.06 -0.11
C ASP A 45 7.63 -10.15 -0.80
N MET A 46 7.58 -10.87 -1.91
CA MET A 46 6.38 -10.98 -2.74
C MET A 46 5.26 -11.77 -2.06
N GLY A 47 5.58 -12.61 -1.06
CA GLY A 47 4.60 -13.46 -0.37
C GLY A 47 3.90 -12.77 0.80
N LEU A 48 4.66 -12.06 1.64
CA LEU A 48 4.10 -11.36 2.81
C LEU A 48 4.20 -9.85 2.69
N GLY A 49 5.41 -9.29 2.51
CA GLY A 49 5.65 -7.85 2.60
C GLY A 49 4.89 -7.01 1.57
N VAL A 50 5.00 -7.35 0.29
CA VAL A 50 4.47 -6.56 -0.83
C VAL A 50 2.94 -6.40 -0.76
N PRO A 51 2.13 -7.44 -0.51
CA PRO A 51 0.68 -7.26 -0.30
C PRO A 51 0.33 -6.24 0.79
N PHE A 52 1.05 -6.27 1.91
CA PHE A 52 0.88 -5.29 2.99
C PHE A 52 1.34 -3.89 2.57
N ASN A 53 2.45 -3.77 1.85
CA ASN A 53 2.97 -2.48 1.39
C ASN A 53 2.04 -1.81 0.36
N ILE A 54 1.44 -2.58 -0.55
CA ILE A 54 0.41 -2.09 -1.48
C ILE A 54 -0.77 -1.50 -0.71
N ALA A 55 -1.36 -2.27 0.21
CA ALA A 55 -2.51 -1.82 0.99
C ALA A 55 -2.17 -0.59 1.87
N SER A 56 -1.00 -0.61 2.50
CA SER A 56 -0.53 0.48 3.37
C SER A 56 -0.35 1.79 2.60
N TYR A 57 0.33 1.78 1.45
CA TYR A 57 0.59 3.00 0.69
C TYR A 57 -0.62 3.44 -0.14
N ALA A 58 -1.51 2.53 -0.55
CA ALA A 58 -2.79 2.91 -1.12
C ALA A 58 -3.61 3.66 -0.07
N LEU A 59 -3.75 3.09 1.13
CA LEU A 59 -4.50 3.73 2.22
C LEU A 59 -3.89 5.09 2.60
N PHE A 60 -2.56 5.15 2.71
CA PHE A 60 -1.88 6.41 3.02
C PHE A 60 -2.09 7.47 1.92
N THR A 61 -2.11 7.07 0.66
CA THR A 61 -2.45 7.96 -0.46
C THR A 61 -3.89 8.47 -0.36
N HIS A 62 -4.85 7.60 0.00
CA HIS A 62 -6.22 8.01 0.26
C HIS A 62 -6.32 9.00 1.44
N MET A 63 -5.58 8.77 2.53
CA MET A 63 -5.56 9.66 3.71
C MET A 63 -4.98 11.04 3.37
N ILE A 64 -3.84 11.10 2.65
CA ILE A 64 -3.27 12.37 2.20
C ILE A 64 -4.25 13.07 1.26
N ALA A 65 -4.78 12.35 0.27
CA ALA A 65 -5.71 12.93 -0.69
C ALA A 65 -6.93 13.54 0.02
N HIS A 66 -7.45 12.87 1.05
CA HIS A 66 -8.55 13.35 1.88
C HIS A 66 -8.24 14.68 2.57
N VAL A 67 -7.11 14.78 3.28
CA VAL A 67 -6.76 16.00 4.03
C VAL A 67 -6.31 17.15 3.13
N THR A 68 -5.87 16.85 1.90
CA THR A 68 -5.50 17.86 0.89
C THR A 68 -6.63 18.19 -0.10
N GLU A 69 -7.84 17.67 0.13
CA GLU A 69 -9.03 17.89 -0.71
C GLU A 69 -8.81 17.54 -2.19
N THR A 70 -8.16 16.39 -2.42
CA THR A 70 -7.93 15.79 -3.74
C THR A 70 -8.53 14.38 -3.80
N SER A 71 -8.69 13.84 -5.01
CA SER A 71 -9.05 12.43 -5.20
C SER A 71 -7.78 11.56 -5.21
N ALA A 72 -7.77 10.40 -4.57
CA ALA A 72 -6.68 9.43 -4.78
C ALA A 72 -6.76 8.86 -6.20
N ASN A 73 -5.60 8.72 -6.87
CA ASN A 73 -5.53 8.26 -8.26
C ASN A 73 -4.69 6.97 -8.38
N GLU A 74 -3.40 7.09 -8.73
CA GLU A 74 -2.54 5.94 -8.99
C GLU A 74 -1.55 5.69 -7.85
N LEU A 75 -1.32 4.41 -7.55
CA LEU A 75 -0.21 3.96 -6.74
C LEU A 75 0.75 3.15 -7.62
N ILE A 76 1.99 3.61 -7.73
CA ILE A 76 3.05 2.97 -8.51
C ILE A 76 4.09 2.43 -7.54
N LEU A 77 4.49 1.16 -7.69
CA LEU A 77 5.54 0.54 -6.89
C LEU A 77 6.74 0.22 -7.78
N SER A 78 7.90 0.76 -7.44
CA SER A 78 9.19 0.32 -7.97
C SER A 78 9.91 -0.52 -6.92
N ILE A 79 10.13 -1.79 -7.23
CA ILE A 79 10.78 -2.74 -6.34
C ILE A 79 12.19 -2.99 -6.86
N GLY A 80 13.19 -2.87 -5.98
CA GLY A 80 14.58 -3.24 -6.25
C GLY A 80 14.72 -4.77 -6.27
N ASP A 81 15.04 -5.36 -5.13
CA ASP A 81 15.12 -6.82 -4.98
C ASP A 81 13.73 -7.41 -4.69
N ALA A 82 13.02 -7.83 -5.74
CA ALA A 82 11.77 -8.57 -5.65
C ALA A 82 12.05 -10.07 -5.53
N HIS A 83 11.65 -10.69 -4.41
CA HIS A 83 12.01 -12.07 -4.09
C HIS A 83 10.87 -12.85 -3.45
N VAL A 84 11.01 -14.18 -3.49
CA VAL A 84 10.12 -15.15 -2.84
C VAL A 84 10.95 -16.04 -1.94
N TYR A 85 10.56 -16.17 -0.67
CA TYR A 85 11.21 -17.11 0.24
C TYR A 85 10.87 -18.56 -0.14
N LYS A 86 11.83 -19.48 0.03
CA LYS A 86 11.68 -20.89 -0.38
C LYS A 86 10.49 -21.57 0.31
N ASN A 87 10.27 -21.28 1.60
CA ASN A 87 9.14 -21.78 2.38
C ASN A 87 7.78 -21.18 1.98
N HIS A 88 7.74 -20.19 1.07
CA HIS A 88 6.51 -19.61 0.54
C HIS A 88 6.08 -20.19 -0.81
N VAL A 89 6.99 -20.87 -1.51
CA VAL A 89 6.77 -21.29 -2.92
C VAL A 89 5.50 -22.12 -3.08
N GLU A 90 5.27 -23.11 -2.22
CA GLU A 90 4.09 -23.98 -2.28
C GLU A 90 2.79 -23.17 -2.10
N GLY A 91 2.73 -22.29 -1.11
CA GLY A 91 1.58 -21.43 -0.85
C GLY A 91 1.32 -20.46 -2.02
N LEU A 92 2.36 -19.88 -2.60
CA LEU A 92 2.23 -18.96 -3.72
C LEU A 92 1.84 -19.69 -5.02
N GLN A 93 2.30 -20.92 -5.24
CA GLN A 93 1.85 -21.75 -6.36
C GLN A 93 0.36 -22.09 -6.27
N LEU A 94 -0.20 -22.21 -5.07
CA LEU A 94 -1.66 -22.30 -4.89
C LEU A 94 -2.34 -20.96 -5.19
N GLN A 95 -1.76 -19.84 -4.73
CA GLN A 95 -2.33 -18.50 -4.94
C GLN A 95 -2.47 -18.14 -6.42
N VAL A 96 -1.45 -18.39 -7.24
CA VAL A 96 -1.45 -18.01 -8.67
C VAL A 96 -2.47 -18.77 -9.52
N LYS A 97 -3.02 -19.87 -9.00
CA LYS A 97 -4.11 -20.64 -9.64
C LYS A 97 -5.50 -20.02 -9.40
N ARG A 98 -5.63 -19.08 -8.46
CA ARG A 98 -6.90 -18.45 -8.12
C ARG A 98 -7.20 -17.31 -9.08
N THR A 99 -8.39 -17.30 -9.68
CA THR A 99 -8.87 -16.17 -10.47
C THR A 99 -9.05 -14.94 -9.56
N PRO A 100 -8.42 -13.78 -9.87
CA PRO A 100 -8.63 -12.55 -9.13
C PRO A 100 -10.11 -12.15 -9.11
N ARG A 101 -10.57 -11.65 -7.96
CA ARG A 101 -11.90 -11.04 -7.81
C ARG A 101 -11.75 -9.52 -7.83
N MET A 102 -12.87 -8.81 -8.00
CA MET A 102 -12.90 -7.35 -7.92
C MET A 102 -12.27 -6.84 -6.62
N PHE A 103 -11.52 -5.74 -6.70
CA PHE A 103 -10.98 -5.08 -5.51
C PHE A 103 -12.11 -4.54 -4.63
N PRO A 104 -11.87 -4.44 -3.31
CA PRO A 104 -12.79 -3.77 -2.40
C PRO A 104 -12.79 -2.26 -2.64
N LYS A 105 -13.70 -1.56 -1.95
CA LYS A 105 -13.71 -0.09 -1.88
C LYS A 105 -13.38 0.36 -0.46
N ILE A 106 -12.68 1.48 -0.35
CA ILE A 106 -12.38 2.14 0.92
C ILE A 106 -13.08 3.49 0.95
N ALA A 107 -13.68 3.83 2.09
CA ALA A 107 -14.26 5.14 2.38
C ALA A 107 -13.93 5.56 3.81
N PHE A 108 -14.03 6.87 4.07
CA PHE A 108 -13.86 7.45 5.40
C PHE A 108 -15.21 7.93 5.94
N LYS A 109 -15.53 7.60 7.20
CA LYS A 109 -16.85 7.94 7.81
C LYS A 109 -17.06 9.43 8.03
N SER A 110 -15.99 10.18 8.24
CA SER A 110 -16.04 11.60 8.59
C SER A 110 -14.87 12.36 7.95
N LYS A 111 -15.04 13.68 7.81
CA LYS A 111 -13.93 14.55 7.40
C LYS A 111 -12.91 14.64 8.53
N LYS A 112 -11.65 14.38 8.19
CA LYS A 112 -10.46 14.68 9.00
C LYS A 112 -9.71 15.86 8.40
N ASP A 113 -9.16 16.70 9.26
CA ASP A 113 -8.34 17.86 8.86
C ASP A 113 -6.84 17.56 8.94
N ARG A 114 -6.43 16.60 9.80
CA ARG A 114 -5.04 16.16 9.93
C ARG A 114 -4.90 14.66 9.75
N LEU A 115 -3.71 14.21 9.32
CA LEU A 115 -3.41 12.79 9.14
C LEU A 115 -3.45 12.02 10.47
N GLU A 116 -3.11 12.69 11.56
CA GLU A 116 -3.07 12.11 12.91
C GLU A 116 -4.47 11.89 13.51
N ASP A 117 -5.52 12.48 12.94
CA ASP A 117 -6.89 12.40 13.46
C ASP A 117 -7.63 11.11 13.05
N PHE A 118 -7.02 10.30 12.17
CA PHE A 118 -7.60 9.05 11.71
C PHE A 118 -7.45 7.95 12.77
N VAL A 119 -8.56 7.30 13.10
CA VAL A 119 -8.59 6.09 13.94
C VAL A 119 -9.17 4.92 13.17
N PHE A 120 -8.92 3.69 13.64
CA PHE A 120 -9.37 2.46 12.97
C PHE A 120 -10.87 2.46 12.62
N THR A 121 -11.71 3.01 13.48
CA THR A 121 -13.16 3.06 13.26
C THR A 121 -13.61 4.01 12.17
N ASP A 122 -12.75 4.89 11.66
CA ASP A 122 -13.07 5.82 10.57
C ASP A 122 -13.05 5.15 9.20
N PHE A 123 -12.37 4.01 9.08
CA PHE A 123 -12.19 3.30 7.82
C PHE A 123 -13.36 2.35 7.56
N VAL A 124 -13.96 2.44 6.37
CA VAL A 124 -15.02 1.54 5.91
C VAL A 124 -14.51 0.78 4.69
N LEU A 125 -14.30 -0.52 4.85
CA LEU A 125 -13.95 -1.44 3.78
C LEU A 125 -15.22 -2.16 3.30
N SER A 126 -15.64 -1.92 2.07
CA SER A 126 -16.79 -2.61 1.47
C SER A 126 -16.35 -3.55 0.36
N ASP A 127 -17.19 -4.53 0.04
CA ASP A 127 -17.03 -5.45 -1.08
C ASP A 127 -15.76 -6.32 -1.05
N TYR A 128 -15.10 -6.42 0.10
CA TYR A 128 -13.93 -7.28 0.26
C TYR A 128 -14.34 -8.76 0.35
N LYS A 129 -14.19 -9.48 -0.77
CA LYS A 129 -14.54 -10.90 -0.90
C LYS A 129 -13.31 -11.72 -1.30
N PRO A 130 -12.27 -11.83 -0.44
CA PRO A 130 -11.05 -12.56 -0.77
C PRO A 130 -11.29 -14.06 -0.89
N HIS A 131 -10.31 -14.77 -1.45
CA HIS A 131 -10.22 -16.23 -1.30
C HIS A 131 -9.69 -16.59 0.10
N ASP A 132 -9.75 -17.87 0.47
CA ASP A 132 -9.30 -18.34 1.78
C ASP A 132 -7.85 -17.98 2.06
N LYS A 133 -7.54 -17.68 3.32
CA LYS A 133 -6.19 -17.31 3.77
C LYS A 133 -5.19 -18.42 3.43
N ILE A 134 -4.04 -18.02 2.85
CA ILE A 134 -2.87 -18.88 2.69
C ILE A 134 -1.91 -18.52 3.83
N LYS A 135 -1.50 -19.52 4.61
CA LYS A 135 -0.56 -19.32 5.72
C LYS A 135 0.86 -19.36 5.18
N LEU A 136 1.62 -18.28 5.39
CA LEU A 136 3.04 -18.18 5.07
C LEU A 136 3.76 -17.75 6.36
N GLU A 137 4.87 -18.41 6.69
CA GLU A 137 5.66 -18.12 7.89
C GLU A 137 6.71 -17.03 7.61
N ILE A 138 6.94 -16.12 8.56
CA ILE A 138 8.00 -15.11 8.44
C ILE A 138 9.37 -15.82 8.46
N SER A 139 10.29 -15.37 7.62
CA SER A 139 11.67 -15.87 7.59
C SER A 139 12.64 -14.91 8.27
#